data_AF-A0A9Q9Y2K7-F1
#
_entry.id   AF-A0A9Q9Y2K7-F1
#
_cell.length_a   1.000
_cell.length_b   1.000
_cell.length_c   1.000
_cell.angle_alpha   90.00
_cell.angle_beta   90.00
_cell.angle_gamma   90.00
#
_symmetry.space_group_name_H-M   'P 1'
#
loop_
_entity.id
_entity.type
_entity.pdbx_description
1 polymer ?
#
loop_
_entity_poly.entity_id
_entity_poly.type
_entity_poly.pdbx_seq_one_letter_code
_entity_poly.pdbx_strand_id
1 'polypeptide(L)'
;MPSAKVLKSAQYIELGSYQYWPVLVPRGIRLYTYEQVPGFLRENPYITDGYRAYLTSRLCIKSLFILSNETVNIWSHLLGFFLFFTLGVYDLLAVLPMLDASREDYVIYSIGLFCFQVCMLCSVGYHLFCCHRSEKTSRRWMALDYAGISIGIICCYVPGVFYAFYCNNYWRQVYLVTVLAMMLAVFFAQIHPHYLTKKWQKLRSLIFCAVAGYGLIPTFHWIWLSGGFSSDIVQVS
;
A
#
# COMPACT_ATOMS: atom_id res chain seq x y z
N MET A 1 28.24 8.95 51.67
CA MET A 1 27.55 7.72 51.19
C MET A 1 26.04 7.95 51.22
N PRO A 2 25.28 7.41 50.26
CA PRO A 2 24.41 8.18 49.37
C PRO A 2 22.91 7.90 49.51
N SER A 3 22.05 8.72 48.90
CA SER A 3 20.79 8.21 48.31
C SER A 3 20.33 9.07 47.14
N ALA A 4 20.21 8.41 46.00
CA ALA A 4 19.79 8.94 44.71
C ALA A 4 18.27 8.93 44.58
N LYS A 5 17.71 9.96 43.93
CA LYS A 5 16.50 9.84 43.09
C LYS A 5 16.54 10.88 41.98
N VAL A 6 17.32 10.55 40.95
CA VAL A 6 17.09 10.98 39.57
C VAL A 6 15.91 10.17 39.05
N LEU A 7 14.85 10.82 38.53
CA LEU A 7 14.13 10.45 37.31
C LEU A 7 12.75 11.15 37.19
N LYS A 8 12.60 11.86 36.05
CA LYS A 8 11.36 12.07 35.26
C LYS A 8 10.32 13.03 35.86
N SER A 9 9.63 13.87 35.11
CA SER A 9 9.60 14.19 33.68
C SER A 9 8.40 15.12 33.56
N ALA A 10 8.62 16.38 33.18
CA ALA A 10 7.71 17.18 32.36
C ALA A 10 8.23 18.61 32.42
N GLN A 11 9.38 18.81 31.78
CA GLN A 11 9.75 20.13 31.32
C GLN A 11 8.73 20.46 30.24
N TYR A 12 7.62 21.08 30.64
CA TYR A 12 6.69 21.78 29.77
C TYR A 12 7.49 22.93 29.17
N ILE A 13 8.28 22.64 28.15
CA ILE A 13 8.86 23.68 27.32
C ILE A 13 7.68 24.25 26.56
N GLU A 14 7.26 25.45 26.97
CA GLU A 14 6.37 26.32 26.20
C GLU A 14 7.00 26.60 24.84
N LEU A 15 6.80 25.67 23.91
CA LEU A 15 7.27 25.78 22.53
C LEU A 15 6.13 26.34 21.69
N GLY A 16 6.11 27.67 21.62
CA GLY A 16 5.53 28.46 20.53
C GLY A 16 4.02 28.41 20.43
N SER A 17 3.40 29.53 20.76
CA SER A 17 2.05 29.89 20.33
C SER A 17 1.92 29.73 18.80
N TYR A 18 1.20 28.70 18.37
CA TYR A 18 0.85 28.49 16.97
C TYR A 18 -0.29 29.44 16.59
N GLN A 19 0.06 30.55 15.93
CA GLN A 19 -0.88 31.64 15.64
C GLN A 19 -1.45 31.63 14.19
N TYR A 20 -1.22 30.56 13.40
CA TYR A 20 -1.58 30.59 11.96
C TYR A 20 -2.27 29.35 11.36
N TRP A 21 -2.67 28.34 12.15
CA TRP A 21 -3.44 27.19 11.60
C TRP A 21 -4.90 27.23 12.07
N PRO A 22 -5.89 27.45 11.17
CA PRO A 22 -7.30 27.59 11.53
C PRO A 22 -8.00 26.22 11.65
N VAL A 23 -7.35 25.21 12.24
CA VAL A 23 -7.94 23.87 12.38
C VAL A 23 -8.19 23.59 13.86
N LEU A 24 -9.45 23.33 14.18
CA LEU A 24 -9.90 22.81 15.48
C LEU A 24 -9.20 21.47 15.74
N VAL A 25 -8.03 21.52 16.37
CA VAL A 25 -7.33 20.34 16.86
C VAL A 25 -8.16 19.80 18.04
N PRO A 26 -8.77 18.60 17.95
CA PRO A 26 -9.38 17.95 19.11
C PRO A 26 -8.34 17.86 20.22
N ARG A 27 -8.74 18.23 21.45
CA ARG A 27 -7.85 18.26 22.61
C ARG A 27 -6.98 16.98 22.66
N GLY A 28 -5.68 17.12 22.38
CA GLY A 28 -4.67 16.08 22.65
C GLY A 28 -3.78 15.57 21.50
N ILE A 29 -3.95 16.01 20.24
CA ILE A 29 -3.03 15.61 19.14
C ILE A 29 -2.30 16.82 18.59
N ARG A 30 -1.03 17.00 18.97
CA ARG A 30 -0.17 18.07 18.43
C ARG A 30 0.36 17.71 17.04
N LEU A 31 0.36 18.67 16.13
CA LEU A 31 1.05 18.60 14.85
C LEU A 31 2.44 19.25 14.94
N TYR A 32 3.38 18.72 14.18
CA TYR A 32 4.80 19.07 14.23
C TYR A 32 5.28 19.61 12.88
N THR A 33 6.34 20.41 12.91
CA THR A 33 7.08 20.81 11.70
C THR A 33 8.08 19.75 11.28
N TYR A 34 8.56 19.81 10.04
CA TYR A 34 9.55 18.90 9.47
C TYR A 34 10.79 18.74 10.36
N GLU A 35 11.26 19.82 10.98
CA GLU A 35 12.45 19.82 11.84
C GLU A 35 12.20 19.22 13.23
N GLN A 36 10.93 19.10 13.65
CA GLN A 36 10.54 18.61 14.97
C GLN A 36 10.29 17.10 15.01
N VAL A 37 10.10 16.45 13.85
CA VAL A 37 9.80 15.01 13.77
C VAL A 37 11.07 14.15 13.71
N PRO A 38 11.01 12.86 14.12
CA PRO A 38 12.11 11.92 13.98
C PRO A 38 12.63 11.81 12.54
N GLY A 39 13.93 11.53 12.40
CA GLY A 39 14.59 11.39 11.10
C GLY A 39 13.97 10.33 10.19
N PHE A 40 13.30 9.29 10.72
CA PHE A 40 12.60 8.29 9.90
C PHE A 40 11.29 8.80 9.27
N LEU A 41 10.66 9.85 9.79
CA LEU A 41 9.44 10.47 9.23
C LEU A 41 9.72 11.60 8.23
N ARG A 42 10.94 12.16 8.24
CA ARG A 42 11.38 13.26 7.36
C ARG A 42 11.66 12.83 5.91
N GLU A 43 10.63 12.44 5.15
CA GLU A 43 10.82 11.92 3.78
C GLU A 43 11.00 13.04 2.76
N ASN A 44 10.07 13.98 2.74
CA ASN A 44 10.03 15.05 1.75
C ASN A 44 10.30 16.42 2.43
N PRO A 45 11.41 17.11 2.13
CA PRO A 45 11.73 18.41 2.72
C PRO A 45 10.78 19.54 2.29
N TYR A 46 10.00 19.35 1.22
CA TYR A 46 9.01 20.32 0.76
C TYR A 46 7.71 20.29 1.58
N ILE A 47 7.51 19.25 2.40
CA ILE A 47 6.41 19.21 3.38
C ILE A 47 6.95 19.81 4.67
N THR A 48 6.56 21.05 4.96
CA THR A 48 7.14 21.84 6.06
C THR A 48 6.45 21.63 7.40
N ASP A 49 5.17 21.27 7.40
CA ASP A 49 4.34 21.12 8.61
C ASP A 49 3.22 20.06 8.46
N GLY A 50 2.34 19.99 9.46
CA GLY A 50 1.20 19.07 9.46
C GLY A 50 1.56 17.63 9.86
N TYR A 51 2.75 17.40 10.41
CA TYR A 51 3.19 16.05 10.77
C TYR A 51 2.58 15.55 12.07
N ARG A 52 2.19 14.27 12.09
CA ARG A 52 1.86 13.53 13.31
C ARG A 52 3.10 12.80 13.81
N ALA A 53 3.40 12.86 15.10
CA ALA A 53 4.51 12.12 15.70
C ALA A 53 4.23 11.74 17.16
N TYR A 54 4.92 10.71 17.64
CA TYR A 54 4.90 10.27 19.04
C TYR A 54 3.53 9.85 19.58
N LEU A 55 2.62 9.42 18.69
CA LEU A 55 1.26 9.03 19.08
C LEU A 55 1.20 7.60 19.63
N THR A 56 0.29 7.35 20.57
CA THR A 56 -0.09 5.98 20.97
C THR A 56 -1.06 5.38 19.94
N SER A 57 -1.22 4.06 19.87
CA SER A 57 -2.12 3.42 18.89
C SER A 57 -3.55 4.00 18.90
N ARG A 58 -4.08 4.32 20.09
CA ARG A 58 -5.41 4.94 20.22
C ARG A 58 -5.45 6.35 19.61
N LEU A 59 -4.37 7.12 19.78
CA LEU A 59 -4.24 8.46 19.19
C LEU A 59 -4.00 8.39 17.67
N CYS A 60 -3.26 7.39 17.17
CA CYS A 60 -3.14 7.13 15.73
C CYS A 60 -4.54 6.97 15.12
N ILE A 61 -5.39 6.12 15.70
CA ILE A 61 -6.77 5.91 15.18
C ILE A 61 -7.60 7.20 15.26
N LYS A 62 -7.55 7.91 16.40
CA LYS A 62 -8.25 9.21 16.53
C LYS A 62 -7.75 10.25 15.53
N SER A 63 -6.49 10.15 15.09
CA SER A 63 -5.92 11.07 14.12
C SER A 63 -6.45 10.89 12.69
N LEU A 64 -7.29 9.87 12.43
CA LEU A 64 -7.96 9.65 11.15
C LEU A 64 -8.75 10.87 10.66
N PHE A 65 -9.39 11.58 11.59
CA PHE A 65 -10.20 12.79 11.32
C PHE A 65 -9.42 14.09 11.52
N ILE A 66 -8.09 14.01 11.65
CA ILE A 66 -7.21 15.18 11.78
C ILE A 66 -6.57 15.44 10.43
N LEU A 67 -6.63 16.70 9.99
CA LEU A 67 -5.90 17.14 8.82
C LEU A 67 -4.40 17.13 9.12
N SER A 68 -3.65 16.32 8.38
CA SER A 68 -2.22 16.06 8.53
C SER A 68 -1.60 15.82 7.15
N ASN A 69 -0.28 15.76 7.11
CA ASN A 69 0.47 15.44 5.89
C ASN A 69 0.14 14.06 5.27
N GLU A 70 -0.49 13.17 6.05
CA GLU A 70 -0.88 11.82 5.62
C GLU A 70 -2.39 11.68 5.34
N THR A 71 -3.20 12.73 5.53
CA THR A 71 -4.65 12.62 5.41
C THR A 71 -5.06 12.17 4.02
N VAL A 72 -4.47 12.73 2.97
CA VAL A 72 -4.74 12.31 1.58
C VAL A 72 -4.34 10.85 1.36
N ASN A 73 -3.18 10.41 1.87
CA ASN A 73 -2.73 9.03 1.75
C ASN A 73 -3.68 8.04 2.46
N ILE A 74 -4.20 8.40 3.63
CA ILE A 74 -5.14 7.55 4.36
C ILE A 74 -6.47 7.48 3.61
N TRP A 75 -7.05 8.63 3.25
CA TRP A 75 -8.38 8.68 2.67
C TRP A 75 -8.41 8.20 1.22
N SER A 76 -7.35 8.37 0.43
CA SER A 76 -7.30 7.83 -0.93
C SER A 76 -7.41 6.30 -0.94
N HIS A 77 -6.65 5.61 -0.09
CA HIS A 77 -6.70 4.15 0.03
C HIS A 77 -7.99 3.67 0.70
N LEU A 78 -8.53 4.40 1.69
CA LEU A 78 -9.78 4.05 2.35
C LEU A 78 -10.99 4.20 1.43
N LEU A 79 -11.05 5.28 0.65
CA LEU A 79 -12.08 5.46 -0.37
C LEU A 79 -11.95 4.42 -1.48
N GLY A 80 -10.72 4.12 -1.92
CA GLY A 80 -10.47 3.04 -2.86
C GLY A 80 -10.94 1.68 -2.33
N PHE A 81 -10.67 1.36 -1.06
CA PHE A 81 -11.19 0.15 -0.41
C PHE A 81 -12.72 0.06 -0.55
N PHE A 82 -13.46 1.11 -0.17
CA PHE A 82 -14.93 1.10 -0.26
C PHE A 82 -15.42 1.01 -1.71
N LEU A 83 -14.79 1.72 -2.65
CA LEU A 83 -15.13 1.68 -4.07
C LEU A 83 -14.94 0.27 -4.65
N PHE A 84 -13.76 -0.31 -4.50
CA PHE A 84 -13.48 -1.64 -5.05
C PHE A 84 -14.24 -2.75 -4.31
N PHE A 85 -14.56 -2.57 -3.03
CA PHE A 85 -15.40 -3.50 -2.31
C PHE A 85 -16.84 -3.49 -2.84
N THR A 86 -17.42 -2.31 -3.05
CA THR A 86 -18.77 -2.17 -3.59
C THR A 86 -18.86 -2.66 -5.04
N LEU A 87 -17.89 -2.31 -5.89
CA LEU A 87 -17.79 -2.86 -7.24
C LEU A 87 -17.61 -4.39 -7.23
N GLY A 88 -16.75 -4.90 -6.35
CA GLY A 88 -16.52 -6.34 -6.26
C GLY A 88 -17.73 -7.13 -5.80
N VAL A 89 -18.52 -6.58 -4.86
CA VAL A 89 -19.80 -7.18 -4.47
C VAL A 89 -20.81 -7.12 -5.62
N TYR A 90 -20.86 -6.00 -6.35
CA TYR A 90 -21.72 -5.88 -7.53
C TYR A 90 -21.34 -6.90 -8.61
N ASP A 91 -20.06 -7.10 -8.88
CA ASP A 91 -19.59 -8.07 -9.87
C ASP A 91 -19.96 -9.50 -9.44
N LEU A 92 -19.78 -9.84 -8.17
CA LEU A 92 -20.15 -11.17 -7.64
C LEU A 92 -21.66 -11.43 -7.66
N LEU A 93 -22.49 -10.42 -7.42
CA LEU A 93 -23.95 -10.60 -7.25
C LEU A 93 -24.76 -10.32 -8.51
N ALA A 94 -24.25 -9.52 -9.44
CA ALA A 94 -24.96 -9.11 -10.64
C ALA A 94 -24.22 -9.54 -11.93
N VAL A 95 -22.93 -9.28 -12.04
CA VAL A 95 -22.18 -9.49 -13.30
C VAL A 95 -21.87 -10.97 -13.54
N LEU A 96 -21.27 -11.67 -12.58
CA LEU A 96 -20.92 -13.09 -12.75
C LEU A 96 -22.16 -13.98 -13.00
N PRO A 97 -23.31 -13.79 -12.33
CA PRO A 97 -24.53 -14.53 -12.67
C PRO A 97 -25.05 -14.19 -14.08
N MET A 98 -24.98 -12.92 -14.48
CA MET A 98 -25.43 -12.48 -15.80
C MET A 98 -24.60 -13.10 -16.94
N LEU A 99 -23.32 -13.38 -16.69
CA LEU A 99 -22.40 -14.00 -17.64
C LEU A 99 -22.40 -15.54 -17.59
N ASP A 100 -23.26 -16.16 -16.77
CA ASP A 100 -23.27 -17.61 -16.49
C ASP A 100 -21.87 -18.14 -16.13
N ALA A 101 -21.14 -17.37 -15.30
CA ALA A 101 -19.75 -17.63 -14.98
C ALA A 101 -19.58 -18.94 -14.19
N SER A 102 -18.45 -19.62 -14.40
CA SER A 102 -18.15 -20.88 -13.72
C SER A 102 -17.80 -20.67 -12.26
N ARG A 103 -17.92 -21.72 -11.43
CA ARG A 103 -17.51 -21.66 -10.01
C ARG A 103 -16.04 -21.22 -9.84
N GLU A 104 -15.18 -21.57 -10.79
CA GLU A 104 -13.76 -21.18 -10.76
C GLU A 104 -13.60 -19.67 -10.88
N ASP A 105 -14.39 -19.02 -11.74
CA ASP A 105 -14.38 -17.58 -11.93
C ASP A 105 -14.81 -16.84 -10.65
N TYR A 106 -15.84 -17.34 -9.95
CA TYR A 106 -16.22 -16.80 -8.63
C TYR A 106 -15.11 -16.90 -7.61
N VAL A 107 -14.40 -18.03 -7.57
CA VAL A 107 -13.29 -18.25 -6.63
C VAL A 107 -12.12 -17.30 -6.95
N ILE A 108 -11.74 -17.21 -8.22
CA ILE A 108 -10.64 -16.36 -8.68
C ILE A 108 -10.96 -14.89 -8.40
N TYR A 109 -12.16 -14.44 -8.75
CA TYR A 109 -12.59 -13.07 -8.51
C TYR A 109 -12.65 -12.74 -7.02
N SER A 110 -13.20 -13.65 -6.19
CA SER A 110 -13.27 -13.47 -4.74
C SER A 110 -11.89 -13.38 -4.09
N ILE A 111 -10.94 -14.23 -4.52
CA ILE A 111 -9.56 -14.19 -4.04
C ILE A 111 -8.90 -12.88 -4.46
N GLY A 112 -9.04 -12.49 -5.73
CA GLY A 112 -8.50 -11.24 -6.25
C GLY A 112 -9.00 -10.01 -5.48
N LEU A 113 -10.33 -9.94 -5.28
CA LEU A 113 -10.97 -8.90 -4.49
C LEU A 113 -10.41 -8.88 -3.06
N PHE A 114 -10.35 -10.04 -2.39
CA PHE A 114 -9.82 -10.16 -1.04
C PHE A 114 -8.36 -9.68 -0.95
N CYS A 115 -7.48 -10.13 -1.86
CA CYS A 115 -6.08 -9.69 -1.92
C CYS A 115 -6.00 -8.16 -2.03
N PHE A 116 -6.79 -7.58 -2.95
CA PHE A 116 -6.80 -6.16 -3.20
C PHE A 116 -7.28 -5.37 -1.97
N GLN A 117 -8.34 -5.84 -1.29
CA GLN A 117 -8.82 -5.21 -0.06
C GLN A 117 -7.79 -5.27 1.06
N VAL A 118 -7.10 -6.41 1.23
CA VAL A 118 -6.02 -6.54 2.21
C VAL A 118 -4.88 -5.57 1.89
N CYS A 119 -4.49 -5.43 0.62
CA CYS A 119 -3.48 -4.46 0.19
C CYS A 119 -3.86 -3.02 0.58
N MET A 120 -5.09 -2.60 0.29
CA MET A 120 -5.57 -1.26 0.63
C MET A 120 -5.60 -1.02 2.14
N LEU A 121 -6.06 -1.99 2.92
CA LEU A 121 -6.10 -1.89 4.38
C LEU A 121 -4.70 -1.87 5.01
N CYS A 122 -3.74 -2.63 4.48
CA CYS A 122 -2.36 -2.57 4.91
C CYS A 122 -1.75 -1.18 4.69
N SER A 123 -2.05 -0.56 3.55
CA SER A 123 -1.60 0.81 3.24
C SER A 123 -2.23 1.86 4.16
N VAL A 124 -3.55 1.80 4.36
CA VAL A 124 -4.26 2.64 5.35
C VAL A 124 -3.62 2.46 6.74
N GLY A 125 -3.35 1.22 7.14
CA GLY A 125 -2.68 0.90 8.40
C GLY A 125 -1.31 1.56 8.51
N TYR A 126 -0.48 1.46 7.46
CA TYR A 126 0.81 2.14 7.44
C TYR A 126 0.69 3.65 7.60
N HIS A 127 -0.10 4.32 6.78
CA HIS A 127 -0.25 5.78 6.86
C HIS A 127 -0.89 6.24 8.17
N LEU A 128 -1.73 5.41 8.82
CA LEU A 128 -2.31 5.72 10.11
C LEU A 128 -1.32 5.54 11.27
N PHE A 129 -0.50 4.49 11.23
CA PHE A 129 0.40 4.10 12.32
C PHE A 129 1.87 4.50 12.11
N CYS A 130 2.23 5.12 10.99
CA CYS A 130 3.60 5.59 10.72
C CYS A 130 4.11 6.54 11.80
N CYS A 131 3.22 7.38 12.35
CA CYS A 131 3.45 8.36 13.41
C CYS A 131 3.53 7.79 14.83
N HIS A 132 3.42 6.47 15.00
CA HIS A 132 3.40 5.83 16.30
C HIS A 132 4.71 6.07 17.07
N ARG A 133 4.62 6.23 18.40
CA ARG A 133 5.77 6.49 19.29
C ARG A 133 6.86 5.43 19.23
N SER A 134 6.51 4.21 18.82
CA SER A 134 7.45 3.10 18.65
C SER A 134 7.79 2.95 17.17
N GLU A 135 9.05 3.24 16.83
CA GLU A 135 9.59 3.04 15.49
C GLU A 135 9.43 1.58 15.01
N LYS A 136 9.55 0.60 15.92
CA LYS A 136 9.31 -0.81 15.60
C LYS A 136 7.90 -1.06 15.07
N THR A 137 6.90 -0.37 15.62
CA THR A 137 5.50 -0.49 15.16
C THR A 137 5.33 0.14 13.79
N SER A 138 5.88 1.35 13.58
CA SER A 138 5.88 2.04 12.28
C SER A 138 6.53 1.18 11.19
N ARG A 139 7.71 0.59 11.46
CA ARG A 139 8.40 -0.32 10.55
C ARG A 139 7.64 -1.61 10.25
N ARG A 140 6.92 -2.17 11.23
CA ARG A 140 6.07 -3.37 11.01
C ARG A 140 4.90 -3.06 10.08
N TRP A 141 4.22 -1.93 10.28
CA TRP A 141 3.15 -1.52 9.38
C TRP A 141 3.67 -1.21 7.98
N MET A 142 4.84 -0.59 7.87
CA MET A 142 5.52 -0.38 6.58
C MET A 142 5.82 -1.72 5.89
N ALA A 143 6.26 -2.74 6.63
CA ALA A 143 6.51 -4.07 6.08
C ALA A 143 5.20 -4.75 5.61
N LEU A 144 4.12 -4.61 6.38
CA LEU A 144 2.79 -5.15 6.01
C LEU A 144 2.24 -4.49 4.75
N ASP A 145 2.44 -3.18 4.58
CA ASP A 145 2.07 -2.45 3.37
C ASP A 145 2.82 -2.98 2.13
N TYR A 146 4.14 -3.11 2.22
CA TYR A 146 4.93 -3.71 1.12
C TYR A 146 4.57 -5.17 0.84
N ALA A 147 4.24 -5.96 1.85
CA ALA A 147 3.75 -7.32 1.66
C ALA A 147 2.38 -7.32 0.97
N GLY A 148 1.49 -6.38 1.34
CA GLY A 148 0.20 -6.15 0.69
C GLY A 148 0.35 -5.86 -0.80
N ILE A 149 1.27 -4.95 -1.17
CA ILE A 149 1.58 -4.65 -2.57
C ILE A 149 2.05 -5.91 -3.31
N SER A 150 2.97 -6.69 -2.72
CA SER A 150 3.44 -7.94 -3.34
C SER A 150 2.31 -8.95 -3.58
N ILE A 151 1.42 -9.13 -2.59
CA ILE A 151 0.26 -10.02 -2.72
C ILE A 151 -0.68 -9.51 -3.81
N GLY A 152 -0.97 -8.21 -3.82
CA GLY A 152 -1.82 -7.58 -4.84
C GLY A 152 -1.29 -7.80 -6.25
N ILE A 153 0.02 -7.63 -6.46
CA ILE A 153 0.69 -7.89 -7.74
C ILE A 153 0.49 -9.35 -8.17
N ILE A 154 0.78 -10.32 -7.28
CA ILE A 154 0.60 -11.75 -7.59
C ILE A 154 -0.86 -12.04 -7.99
N CYS A 155 -1.82 -11.55 -7.19
CA CYS A 155 -3.24 -11.81 -7.43
C CYS A 155 -3.73 -11.16 -8.74
N CYS A 156 -3.08 -10.10 -9.26
CA CYS A 156 -3.39 -9.56 -10.58
C CYS A 156 -2.75 -10.39 -11.71
N TYR A 157 -1.48 -10.77 -11.57
CA TYR A 157 -0.73 -11.45 -12.62
C TYR A 157 -1.22 -12.87 -12.89
N VAL A 158 -1.43 -13.66 -11.85
CA VAL A 158 -1.74 -15.09 -12.00
C VAL A 158 -3.00 -15.31 -12.85
N PRO A 159 -4.18 -14.76 -12.49
CA PRO A 159 -5.37 -14.92 -13.33
C PRO A 159 -5.23 -14.21 -14.67
N GLY A 160 -4.66 -13.00 -14.72
CA GLY A 160 -4.50 -12.25 -15.97
C GLY A 160 -3.71 -13.02 -17.04
N VAL A 161 -2.56 -13.59 -16.66
CA VAL A 161 -1.76 -14.44 -17.55
C VAL A 161 -2.46 -15.76 -17.85
N PHE A 162 -3.14 -16.35 -16.86
CA PHE A 162 -3.82 -17.63 -17.03
C PHE A 162 -4.92 -17.56 -18.10
N TYR A 163 -5.77 -16.52 -18.04
CA TYR A 163 -6.85 -16.33 -19.00
C TYR A 163 -6.35 -15.81 -20.35
N ALA A 164 -5.41 -14.85 -20.37
CA ALA A 164 -4.86 -14.34 -21.64
C ALA A 164 -4.23 -15.46 -22.49
N PHE A 165 -3.47 -16.36 -21.86
CA PHE A 165 -2.80 -17.47 -22.56
C PHE A 165 -3.51 -18.81 -22.33
N TYR A 166 -4.84 -18.80 -22.14
CA TYR A 166 -5.60 -20.02 -21.87
C TYR A 166 -5.39 -21.08 -22.96
N CYS A 167 -5.40 -20.67 -24.23
CA CYS A 167 -5.18 -21.53 -25.38
C CYS A 167 -3.69 -21.86 -25.66
N ASN A 168 -2.74 -21.18 -25.02
CA ASN A 168 -1.31 -21.36 -25.25
C ASN A 168 -0.56 -21.73 -23.97
N ASN A 169 -0.52 -23.03 -23.69
CA ASN A 169 0.08 -23.59 -22.48
C ASN A 169 1.56 -23.23 -22.30
N TYR A 170 2.33 -23.16 -23.40
CA TYR A 170 3.77 -22.87 -23.33
C TYR A 170 4.03 -21.44 -22.81
N TRP A 171 3.44 -20.45 -23.48
CA TRP A 171 3.63 -19.04 -23.08
C TRP A 171 3.03 -18.74 -21.72
N ARG A 172 1.89 -19.34 -21.38
CA ARG A 172 1.31 -19.26 -20.04
C ARG A 172 2.32 -19.65 -18.96
N GLN A 173 2.98 -20.80 -19.11
CA GLN A 173 3.96 -21.27 -18.13
C GLN A 173 5.20 -20.38 -18.07
N VAL A 174 5.71 -19.92 -19.22
CA VAL A 174 6.87 -19.00 -19.27
C VAL A 174 6.58 -17.74 -18.46
N TYR A 175 5.41 -17.11 -18.65
CA TYR A 175 5.04 -15.90 -17.93
C TYR A 175 4.78 -16.15 -16.45
N LEU A 176 4.05 -17.21 -16.09
CA LEU A 176 3.79 -17.53 -14.68
C LEU A 176 5.08 -17.85 -13.91
N VAL A 177 6.02 -18.61 -14.48
CA VAL A 177 7.32 -18.90 -13.87
C VAL A 177 8.16 -17.62 -13.75
N THR A 178 8.14 -16.75 -14.75
CA THR A 178 8.88 -15.48 -14.71
C THR A 178 8.34 -14.56 -13.61
N VAL A 179 7.02 -14.41 -13.52
CA VAL A 179 6.38 -13.64 -12.45
C VAL A 179 6.72 -14.24 -11.09
N LEU A 180 6.63 -15.57 -10.93
CA LEU A 180 7.00 -16.22 -9.69
C LEU A 180 8.45 -15.93 -9.29
N ALA A 181 9.39 -16.02 -10.23
CA ALA A 181 10.80 -15.70 -9.98
C ALA A 181 11.01 -14.23 -9.58
N MET A 182 10.35 -13.29 -10.26
CA MET A 182 10.39 -11.87 -9.92
C MET A 182 9.83 -11.61 -8.52
N MET A 183 8.70 -12.23 -8.17
CA MET A 183 8.08 -12.07 -6.85
C MET A 183 8.92 -12.68 -5.74
N LEU A 184 9.54 -13.84 -5.96
CA LEU A 184 10.50 -14.41 -5.02
C LEU A 184 11.69 -13.46 -4.79
N ALA A 185 12.23 -12.85 -5.85
CA ALA A 185 13.28 -11.85 -5.72
C ALA A 185 12.83 -10.62 -4.91
N VAL A 186 11.61 -10.14 -5.10
CA VAL A 186 11.01 -9.07 -4.29
C VAL A 186 10.92 -9.50 -2.82
N PHE A 187 10.43 -10.71 -2.53
CA PHE A 187 10.36 -11.22 -1.15
C PHE A 187 11.73 -11.35 -0.50
N PHE A 188 12.75 -11.85 -1.21
CA PHE A 188 14.11 -11.89 -0.70
C PHE A 188 14.67 -10.50 -0.42
N ALA A 189 14.39 -9.52 -1.28
CA ALA A 189 14.76 -8.13 -1.04
C ALA A 189 14.07 -7.57 0.21
N GLN A 190 12.81 -7.91 0.48
CA GLN A 190 12.07 -7.46 1.67
C GLN A 190 12.66 -7.98 2.99
N ILE A 191 13.27 -9.16 2.99
CA ILE A 191 13.94 -9.74 4.17
C ILE A 191 15.21 -8.95 4.54
N HIS A 192 15.80 -8.25 3.57
CA HIS A 192 17.05 -7.52 3.79
C HIS A 192 16.89 -6.41 4.86
N PRO A 193 17.77 -6.33 5.87
CA PRO A 193 17.61 -5.44 7.02
C PRO A 193 17.59 -3.95 6.66
N HIS A 194 18.21 -3.58 5.54
CA HIS A 194 18.20 -2.20 5.04
C HIS A 194 17.04 -1.88 4.11
N TYR A 195 16.21 -2.85 3.74
CA TYR A 195 15.12 -2.66 2.77
C TYR A 195 14.18 -1.53 3.21
N LEU A 196 13.76 -1.51 4.48
CA LEU A 196 12.86 -0.48 5.03
C LEU A 196 13.55 0.87 5.32
N THR A 197 14.85 1.02 5.04
CA THR A 197 15.55 2.29 5.26
C THR A 197 15.28 3.28 4.13
N LYS A 198 15.46 4.58 4.41
CA LYS A 198 15.29 5.65 3.41
C LYS A 198 16.23 5.53 2.22
N LYS A 199 17.45 5.03 2.44
CA LYS A 199 18.44 4.84 1.37
C LYS A 199 17.92 3.93 0.26
N TRP A 200 17.09 2.95 0.62
CA TRP A 200 16.53 1.97 -0.31
C TRP A 200 15.20 2.42 -0.92
N GLN A 201 14.59 3.53 -0.48
CA GLN A 201 13.24 3.96 -0.93
C GLN A 201 13.12 4.07 -2.46
N LYS A 202 14.11 4.68 -3.12
CA LYS A 202 14.15 4.80 -4.58
C LYS A 202 14.26 3.43 -5.26
N LEU A 203 15.17 2.58 -4.77
CA LEU A 203 15.37 1.23 -5.31
C LEU A 203 14.12 0.36 -5.13
N ARG A 204 13.47 0.39 -3.96
CA ARG A 204 12.19 -0.30 -3.72
C ARG A 204 11.12 0.10 -4.72
N SER A 205 10.93 1.41 -4.89
CA SER A 205 9.92 1.96 -5.80
C SER A 205 10.21 1.53 -7.24
N LEU A 206 11.48 1.56 -7.66
CA LEU A 206 11.91 1.09 -8.97
C LEU A 206 11.64 -0.41 -9.17
N ILE A 207 11.93 -1.25 -8.16
CA ILE A 207 11.66 -2.70 -8.21
C ILE A 207 10.17 -2.96 -8.42
N PHE A 208 9.29 -2.34 -7.61
CA PHE A 208 7.85 -2.53 -7.77
C PHE A 208 7.32 -1.99 -9.10
N CYS A 209 7.82 -0.83 -9.56
CA CYS A 209 7.46 -0.28 -10.87
C CYS A 209 7.91 -1.20 -12.01
N ALA A 210 9.10 -1.78 -11.93
CA ALA A 210 9.59 -2.73 -12.93
C ALA A 210 8.77 -4.02 -12.93
N VAL A 211 8.41 -4.54 -11.75
CA VAL A 211 7.59 -5.74 -11.61
C VAL A 211 6.19 -5.51 -12.16
N ALA A 212 5.54 -4.39 -11.83
CA ALA A 212 4.23 -4.05 -12.40
C ALA A 212 4.31 -3.73 -13.90
N GLY A 213 5.37 -3.04 -14.33
CA GLY A 213 5.60 -2.68 -15.74
C GLY A 213 5.89 -3.89 -16.63
N TYR A 214 6.42 -4.99 -16.07
CA TYR A 214 6.61 -6.25 -16.79
C TYR A 214 5.32 -6.75 -17.42
N GLY A 215 4.15 -6.41 -16.87
CA GLY A 215 2.83 -6.84 -17.37
C GLY A 215 2.51 -6.33 -18.76
N LEU A 216 3.20 -5.27 -19.22
CA LEU A 216 3.10 -4.81 -20.59
C LEU A 216 3.61 -5.86 -21.60
N ILE A 217 4.63 -6.63 -21.25
CA ILE A 217 5.23 -7.65 -22.14
C ILE A 217 4.22 -8.77 -22.49
N PRO A 218 3.61 -9.50 -21.52
CA PRO A 218 2.60 -10.50 -21.85
C PRO A 218 1.37 -9.88 -22.51
N THR A 219 1.01 -8.64 -22.16
CA THR A 219 -0.12 -7.93 -22.80
C THR A 219 0.14 -7.69 -24.29
N PHE A 220 1.27 -7.09 -24.65
CA PHE A 220 1.61 -6.86 -26.07
C PHE A 220 1.78 -8.16 -26.84
N HIS A 221 2.37 -9.18 -26.22
CA HIS A 221 2.50 -10.48 -26.85
C HIS A 221 1.14 -11.14 -27.10
N TRP A 222 0.22 -11.07 -26.13
CA TRP A 222 -1.14 -11.57 -26.29
C TRP A 222 -1.89 -10.84 -27.42
N ILE A 223 -1.78 -9.52 -27.49
CA ILE A 223 -2.37 -8.71 -28.57
C ILE A 223 -1.83 -9.17 -29.93
N TRP A 224 -0.51 -9.38 -30.05
CA TRP A 224 0.09 -9.85 -31.28
C TRP A 224 -0.42 -11.25 -31.70
N LEU A 225 -0.47 -12.19 -30.76
CA LEU A 225 -1.02 -13.53 -31.02
C LEU A 225 -2.50 -13.50 -31.37
N SER A 226 -3.25 -12.52 -30.87
CA SER A 226 -4.69 -12.35 -31.10
C SER A 226 -5.01 -11.65 -32.43
N GLY A 227 -4.03 -11.44 -33.31
CA GLY A 227 -4.22 -10.80 -34.62
C GLY A 227 -4.01 -9.27 -34.63
N GLY A 228 -3.44 -8.71 -33.55
CA GLY A 228 -3.15 -7.28 -33.42
C GLY A 228 -4.32 -6.46 -32.85
N PHE A 229 -4.12 -5.15 -32.73
CA PHE A 229 -5.11 -4.22 -32.12
C PHE A 229 -6.42 -4.10 -32.90
N SER A 230 -6.45 -4.55 -34.16
CA SER A 230 -7.63 -4.50 -35.02
C SER A 230 -8.51 -5.74 -34.90
N SER A 231 -8.12 -6.76 -34.13
CA SER A 231 -8.95 -7.94 -33.95
C SER A 231 -10.09 -7.66 -32.97
N ASP A 232 -11.26 -8.23 -33.26
CA ASP A 232 -12.46 -8.04 -32.45
C ASP A 232 -12.18 -8.39 -30.98
N ILE A 233 -11.49 -9.50 -30.72
CA ILE A 233 -11.18 -9.95 -29.36
C ILE A 233 -10.39 -8.92 -28.55
N VAL A 234 -9.48 -8.15 -29.17
CA VAL A 234 -8.71 -7.11 -28.48
C VAL A 234 -9.54 -5.85 -28.25
N GLN A 235 -10.56 -5.58 -29.08
CA GLN A 235 -11.41 -4.39 -28.94
C GLN A 235 -12.53 -4.55 -27.90
N VAL A 236 -13.00 -5.78 -27.68
CA VAL A 236 -13.99 -6.09 -26.62
C VAL A 236 -13.37 -6.47 -25.27
N SER A 237 -12.03 -6.61 -25.20
CA SER A 237 -11.29 -6.86 -23.94
C SER A 237 -10.97 -5.57 -23.20
#